data_AF-A0A934NL00-F1
#
_entry.id   AF-A0A934NL00-F1
#
_cell.length_a   1.000
_cell.length_b   1.000
_cell.length_c   1.000
_cell.angle_alpha   90.00
_cell.angle_beta   90.00
_cell.angle_gamma   90.00
#
_symmetry.space_group_name_H-M   'P 1'
#
loop_
_entity.id
_entity.type
_entity.pdbx_description
1 polymer ?
#
loop_
_entity_poly.entity_id
_entity_poly.type
_entity_poly.pdbx_seq_one_letter_code
_entity_poly.pdbx_strand_id
1 'polypeptide(L)'
;LLSSHIISDIELIADHLIFIKSGEILLDISKSKLLDDYSILECKSKDLEMVKEIALAYTYKNKDLIEVLVSNDKVIPDRFFRKNSSLNEIT
;
A
#
# COMPACT_ATOMS: atom_id res chain seq x y z
N LEU A 1 8.16 -9.59 -10.05
CA LEU A 1 8.75 -8.24 -9.98
C LEU A 1 7.60 -7.28 -9.70
N LEU A 2 7.36 -6.98 -8.43
CA LEU A 2 6.67 -5.74 -8.05
C LEU A 2 7.78 -4.70 -7.93
N SER A 3 7.56 -3.54 -8.53
CA SER A 3 8.47 -2.41 -8.43
C SER A 3 8.67 -1.98 -6.97
N SER A 4 9.67 -1.12 -6.75
CA SER A 4 9.87 -0.46 -5.46
C SER A 4 8.76 0.54 -5.07
N HIS A 5 7.74 0.75 -5.92
CA HIS A 5 6.70 1.76 -5.74
C HIS A 5 5.30 1.18 -6.00
N ILE A 6 4.68 0.57 -4.99
CA ILE A 6 3.37 -0.11 -5.15
C ILE A 6 2.31 0.84 -5.72
N ILE A 7 2.19 2.06 -5.17
CA ILE A 7 1.12 3.00 -5.58
C ILE A 7 1.36 3.54 -6.96
N SER A 8 2.56 4.07 -7.24
CA SER A 8 2.80 4.77 -8.50
C SER A 8 2.64 3.83 -9.69
N ASP A 9 3.03 2.57 -9.56
CA ASP A 9 2.76 1.57 -10.59
C ASP A 9 1.26 1.25 -10.69
N ILE A 10 0.54 1.14 -9.58
CA ILE A 10 -0.92 0.98 -9.61
C ILE A 10 -1.61 2.19 -10.26
N GLU A 11 -1.17 3.41 -9.94
CA GLU A 11 -1.72 4.66 -10.46
C GLU A 11 -1.43 4.85 -11.95
N LEU A 12 -0.28 4.40 -12.44
CA LEU A 12 0.14 4.62 -13.82
C LEU A 12 -0.31 3.51 -14.78
N ILE A 13 -0.29 2.25 -14.34
CA ILE A 13 -0.40 1.10 -15.26
C ILE A 13 -1.47 0.07 -14.91
N ALA A 14 -2.11 0.13 -13.74
CA ALA A 14 -3.06 -0.91 -13.32
C ALA A 14 -4.53 -0.43 -13.38
N ASP A 15 -5.40 -1.22 -14.01
CA ASP A 15 -6.86 -1.07 -13.92
C ASP A 15 -7.47 -1.87 -12.76
N HIS A 16 -6.74 -2.89 -12.31
CA HIS A 16 -7.22 -3.89 -11.37
C HIS A 16 -6.09 -4.47 -10.52
N LEU A 17 -6.34 -4.71 -9.23
CA LEU A 17 -5.43 -5.39 -8.31
C LEU A 17 -6.04 -6.73 -7.89
N ILE A 18 -5.29 -7.81 -8.11
CA ILE A 18 -5.65 -9.15 -7.67
C ILE A 18 -4.57 -9.65 -6.70
N PHE A 19 -4.96 -9.99 -5.46
CA PHE A 19 -4.05 -10.60 -4.49
C PHE A 19 -4.27 -12.10 -4.45
N ILE A 20 -3.22 -12.87 -4.77
CA ILE A 20 -3.27 -14.34 -4.81
C ILE A 20 -2.34 -14.89 -3.74
N LYS A 21 -2.85 -15.80 -2.92
CA LYS A 21 -2.06 -16.53 -1.92
C LYS A 21 -2.40 -18.01 -1.99
N SER A 22 -1.37 -18.85 -2.10
CA SER A 22 -1.54 -20.31 -2.16
C SER A 22 -2.50 -20.79 -3.27
N GLY A 23 -2.56 -20.06 -4.39
CA GLY A 23 -3.46 -20.38 -5.52
C GLY A 23 -4.88 -19.84 -5.40
N GLU A 24 -5.22 -19.15 -4.30
CA GLU A 24 -6.54 -18.56 -4.08
C GLU A 24 -6.51 -17.04 -4.27
N ILE A 25 -7.54 -16.51 -4.91
CA ILE A 25 -7.78 -15.06 -5.01
C ILE A 25 -8.35 -14.60 -3.67
N LEU A 26 -7.56 -13.82 -2.93
CA LEU A 26 -7.95 -13.22 -1.66
C LEU A 26 -8.51 -11.80 -1.82
N LEU A 27 -8.15 -11.12 -2.91
CA LEU A 27 -8.63 -9.77 -3.22
C LEU A 27 -8.72 -9.60 -4.73
N ASP A 28 -9.78 -8.94 -5.17
CA ASP A 28 -10.06 -8.57 -6.56
C ASP A 28 -10.74 -7.19 -6.51
N ILE A 29 -9.97 -6.12 -6.74
CA ILE A 29 -10.47 -4.74 -6.67
C ILE A 29 -10.02 -3.88 -7.84
N SER A 30 -10.91 -3.00 -8.30
CA SER A 30 -10.58 -2.01 -9.33
C SER A 30 -9.64 -0.93 -8.80
N LYS A 31 -8.94 -0.25 -9.72
CA LYS A 31 -8.11 0.92 -9.42
C LYS A 31 -8.85 2.00 -8.63
N SER A 32 -10.07 2.36 -9.04
CA SER A 32 -10.85 3.41 -8.36
C SER A 32 -11.11 3.04 -6.91
N LYS A 33 -11.58 1.81 -6.68
CA LYS A 33 -11.84 1.29 -5.34
C LYS A 33 -10.56 1.21 -4.50
N LEU A 34 -9.45 0.85 -5.11
CA LEU A 34 -8.16 0.84 -4.45
C LEU A 34 -7.73 2.23 -3.98
N LEU A 35 -7.90 3.27 -4.81
CA LEU A 35 -7.56 4.65 -4.46
C LEU A 35 -8.49 5.24 -3.39
N ASP A 36 -9.76 4.83 -3.37
CA ASP A 36 -10.74 5.31 -2.40
C ASP A 36 -10.67 4.58 -1.05
N ASP A 37 -10.46 3.26 -1.07
CA ASP A 37 -10.57 2.41 0.12
C ASP A 37 -9.20 2.09 0.76
N TYR A 38 -8.08 2.44 0.12
CA TYR A 38 -6.75 2.10 0.64
C TYR A 38 -5.81 3.31 0.67
N SER A 39 -4.79 3.20 1.52
CA SER A 39 -3.71 4.19 1.64
C SER A 39 -2.39 3.47 1.80
N ILE A 40 -1.29 4.20 1.57
CA ILE A 40 0.03 3.70 1.91
C ILE A 40 0.58 4.35 3.16
N LEU A 41 1.13 3.50 4.01
CA LEU A 41 1.96 3.86 5.13
C LEU A 41 3.42 3.73 4.74
N GLU A 42 4.21 4.70 5.17
CA GLU A 42 5.66 4.59 5.10
C GLU A 42 6.20 4.29 6.50
N CYS A 43 6.94 3.20 6.64
CA CYS A 43 7.55 2.81 7.90
C CYS A 43 9.00 2.35 7.70
N LYS A 44 9.77 2.35 8.80
CA LYS A 44 11.09 1.74 8.77
C LYS A 44 11.00 0.22 8.84
N SER A 45 12.01 -0.47 8.33
CA SER A 45 12.10 -1.95 8.37
C SER A 45 11.89 -2.52 9.77
N LYS A 46 12.43 -1.85 10.80
CA LYS A 46 12.28 -2.23 12.21
C LYS A 46 10.84 -2.12 12.75
N ASP A 47 10.00 -1.32 12.11
CA ASP A 47 8.65 -1.01 12.57
C ASP A 47 7.57 -1.81 11.79
N LEU A 48 7.97 -2.58 10.77
CA LEU A 48 7.09 -3.36 9.89
C LEU A 48 6.21 -4.35 10.67
N GLU A 49 6.80 -5.08 11.62
CA GLU A 49 6.06 -6.08 12.41
C GLU A 49 4.85 -5.49 13.12
N MET A 50 4.89 -4.20 13.43
CA MET A 50 3.80 -3.54 14.16
C MET A 50 2.65 -3.05 13.28
N VAL A 51 2.79 -3.15 11.96
CA VAL A 51 1.71 -2.88 10.98
C VAL A 51 1.37 -4.12 10.15
N LYS A 52 2.08 -5.23 10.37
CA LYS A 52 1.95 -6.45 9.59
C LYS A 52 0.56 -7.08 9.66
N GLU A 53 -0.12 -6.95 10.80
CA GLU A 53 -1.48 -7.45 10.98
C GLU A 53 -2.53 -6.66 10.18
N ILE A 54 -2.26 -5.39 9.88
CA ILE A 54 -3.14 -4.51 9.09
C ILE A 54 -2.65 -4.33 7.64
N ALA A 55 -1.48 -4.91 7.31
CA ALA A 55 -0.85 -4.82 6.00
C ALA A 55 -1.50 -5.79 5.02
N LEU A 56 -1.98 -5.27 3.89
CA LEU A 56 -2.43 -6.09 2.77
C LEU A 56 -1.23 -6.53 1.90
N ALA A 57 -0.30 -5.61 1.68
CA ALA A 57 0.96 -5.85 0.96
C ALA A 57 2.02 -4.85 1.43
N TYR A 58 3.30 -5.14 1.20
CA TYR A 58 4.39 -4.19 1.43
C TYR A 58 5.53 -4.38 0.42
N THR A 59 6.29 -3.30 0.17
CA THR A 59 7.49 -3.32 -0.68
C THR A 59 8.63 -2.56 -0.02
N TYR A 60 9.87 -2.95 -0.35
CA TYR A 60 11.07 -2.23 0.09
C TYR A 60 11.41 -1.16 -0.94
N LYS A 61 11.33 0.10 -0.51
CA LYS A 61 11.70 1.24 -1.34
C LYS A 61 13.20 1.49 -1.30
N ASN A 62 13.79 1.43 -0.10
CA ASN A 62 15.23 1.60 0.17
C ASN A 62 15.66 0.67 1.32
N LYS A 63 16.96 0.69 1.70
CA LYS A 63 17.54 -0.17 2.76
C LYS A 63 16.73 -0.22 4.06
N ASP A 64 16.11 0.89 4.44
CA ASP A 64 15.39 1.02 5.71
C ASP A 64 13.95 1.49 5.56
N LEU A 65 13.45 1.68 4.34
CA LEU A 65 12.15 2.30 4.09
C LEU A 65 11.23 1.33 3.37
N ILE A 66 10.05 1.13 3.94
CA ILE A 66 9.04 0.20 3.47
C ILE A 66 7.74 0.96 3.23
N GLU A 67 7.14 0.75 2.08
CA GLU A 67 5.79 1.18 1.76
C GLU A 67 4.83 0.01 2.02
N VAL A 68 3.80 0.26 2.83
CA VAL A 68 2.82 -0.74 3.26
C VAL A 68 1.44 -0.30 2.81
N LEU A 69 0.76 -1.13 2.03
CA LEU A 69 -0.62 -0.92 1.61
C LEU A 69 -1.57 -1.36 2.72
N VAL A 70 -2.42 -0.45 3.19
CA VAL A 70 -3.41 -0.69 4.25
C VAL A 70 -4.78 -0.18 3.83
N SER A 71 -5.81 -0.82 4.36
CA SER A 71 -7.19 -0.39 4.13
C SER A 71 -7.55 0.84 4.99
N ASN A 72 -8.45 1.69 4.50
CA ASN A 72 -8.86 2.95 5.14
C ASN A 72 -9.68 2.74 6.41
N ASP A 73 -10.35 1.59 6.55
CA ASP A 73 -11.06 1.19 7.77
C ASP A 73 -10.13 0.78 8.92
N LYS A 74 -8.84 0.52 8.67
CA LYS A 74 -7.90 0.07 9.70
C LYS A 74 -7.40 1.23 10.56
N VAL A 75 -7.40 1.01 11.86
CA VAL A 75 -6.76 1.89 12.85
C VAL A 75 -5.26 1.71 12.72
N ILE A 76 -4.56 2.82 12.54
CA ILE A 76 -3.11 2.86 12.38
C ILE A 76 -2.50 3.29 13.72
N PRO A 77 -1.40 2.66 14.17
CA PRO A 77 -0.70 3.11 15.37
C PRO A 77 -0.20 4.55 15.23
N ASP A 78 -0.29 5.35 16.29
CA ASP A 78 0.00 6.80 16.31
C ASP A 78 1.37 7.23 15.75
N ARG A 79 2.33 6.31 15.69
CA ARG A 79 3.67 6.58 15.15
C ARG A 79 3.75 6.57 13.61
N PHE A 80 2.68 6.18 12.92
CA PHE A 80 2.65 6.12 11.45
C PHE A 80 1.63 7.09 10.88
N PHE A 81 1.97 7.65 9.73
CA PHE A 81 1.10 8.56 9.00
C PHE A 81 0.76 7.95 7.64
N ARG A 82 -0.51 8.04 7.26
CA ARG A 82 -0.92 7.76 5.89
C ARG A 82 -0.25 8.79 4.99
N LYS A 83 0.41 8.32 3.94
CA LYS A 83 0.81 9.18 2.84
C LYS A 83 -0.48 9.60 2.14
N ASN A 84 -0.87 10.87 2.29
CA ASN A 84 -2.02 11.39 1.55
C ASN A 84 -1.66 11.33 0.06
N SER A 85 -2.36 10.49 -0.70
CA SER A 85 -2.23 10.39 -2.16
C SER A 85 -2.78 11.61 -2.91
N SER A 86 -2.97 12.75 -2.25
CA SER A 86 -3.16 14.02 -2.96
C SER A 86 -1.79 14.60 -3.30
N LEU A 87 -1.17 14.04 -4.32
CA LEU A 87 -0.29 14.82 -5.19
C LEU A 87 -1.10 15.13 -6.46
N ASN A 88 -2.10 16.00 -6.31
CA ASN A 88 -2.26 16.99 -7.35
C ASN A 88 -0.93 17.75 -7.35
N GLU A 89 -0.06 17.39 -8.29
CA GLU A 89 1.06 18.25 -8.64
C GLU A 89 0.48 19.64 -8.92
N ILE A 90 0.93 20.60 -8.13
CA ILE A 90 0.58 21.99 -8.24
C ILE A 90 1.13 22.46 -9.59
N THR A 91 0.21 22.77 -10.51
CA THR A 91 0.32 23.63 -11.70
C THR A 91 1.28 23.22 -12.81
#